data_AF-A0A7S0A2K7-F1
#
_entry.id   AF-A0A7S0A2K7-F1
#
_cell.length_a   1.000
_cell.length_b   1.000
_cell.length_c   1.000
_cell.angle_alpha   90.00
_cell.angle_beta   90.00
_cell.angle_gamma   90.00
#
_symmetry.space_group_name_H-M   'P 1'
#
loop_
_entity.id
_entity.type
_entity.pdbx_description
1 polymer ?
#
loop_
_entity_poly.entity_id
_entity_poly.type
_entity_poly.pdbx_seq_one_letter_code
_entity_poly.pdbx_strand_id
1 'polypeptide(L)'
;MLTQRLSESVEKVDDDYRRLYRIMMQELTDYTTTRRGHRYYSMLWASMAPKGNIYRRNGLFAEHRKHSEDLWVQMYELADKHQGLLGGCDVSREQRADRLYQAMIHAKVIGCAQQYPGEPEFKDPEMLQDQGFLPLQEWLREKTWRFGPFLLNRDPEVRQQDAKHITMALGVFGLQVIAPFLIFLNRWHQKTNYLRPWESLKEHLTWKQLFCMGTTLSDVLTTIMGVLLLFVIIFMVRCYVKEQIESATKSGKLPTDAGWFLMGIFANAWSCCFICLDIPLLFWSEETPTNIVLDSMTLLFLFKLDDLSDILCSYLNLTDEDFQRLASWNSALLSQCPVRLEDLIVADAASLGELWSIRYDKTGRLCTTKGGQCLMRLSHGVSDATATPHSETSPLAAHKRHQCGQRIIYCPSAGRLYELPSMLACSMLMMWNLVSWLLAVVQFIIPLGWYLINKRCF
;
A
#
# COMPACT_ATOMS: atom_id res chain seq x y z
N MET A 1 -25.78 -10.07 11.64
CA MET A 1 -26.05 -8.80 12.36
C MET A 1 -24.82 -7.88 12.43
N LEU A 2 -23.63 -8.31 12.87
CA LEU A 2 -22.40 -7.47 12.87
C LEU A 2 -21.94 -7.05 11.45
N THR A 3 -21.97 -7.97 10.48
CA THR A 3 -21.63 -7.73 9.07
C THR A 3 -22.62 -6.82 8.35
N GLN A 4 -23.89 -6.81 8.79
CA GLN A 4 -24.94 -6.00 8.16
C GLN A 4 -24.89 -4.54 8.65
N ARG A 5 -24.49 -4.31 9.92
CA ARG A 5 -24.20 -2.96 10.45
C ARG A 5 -22.93 -2.32 9.87
N LEU A 6 -21.97 -3.12 9.40
CA LEU A 6 -20.79 -2.63 8.66
C LEU A 6 -21.12 -2.18 7.23
N SER A 7 -22.21 -2.69 6.64
CA SER A 7 -22.65 -2.35 5.29
C SER A 7 -23.44 -1.03 5.23
N GLU A 8 -24.20 -0.69 6.27
CA GLU A 8 -24.98 0.56 6.34
C GLU A 8 -24.12 1.79 6.69
N SER A 9 -22.87 1.60 7.15
CA SER A 9 -21.94 2.70 7.45
C SER A 9 -21.21 3.29 6.24
N VAL A 10 -21.47 2.80 5.03
CA VAL A 10 -20.75 3.18 3.79
C VAL A 10 -21.28 4.49 3.17
N GLU A 11 -22.39 5.06 3.65
CA GLU A 11 -23.03 6.25 3.04
C GLU A 11 -22.68 7.62 3.68
N LYS A 12 -21.84 7.67 4.72
CA LYS A 12 -21.33 8.95 5.28
C LYS A 12 -19.82 8.94 5.32
N VAL A 13 -19.21 9.39 4.23
CA VAL A 13 -17.79 9.10 3.98
C VAL A 13 -16.87 10.28 4.23
N ASP A 14 -17.36 11.53 4.24
CA ASP A 14 -16.61 12.65 4.85
C ASP A 14 -16.51 12.52 6.38
N ASP A 15 -17.33 11.65 6.98
CA ASP A 15 -17.17 11.19 8.35
C ASP A 15 -16.09 10.09 8.46
N ASP A 16 -15.68 9.40 7.38
CA ASP A 16 -14.91 8.15 7.48
C ASP A 16 -13.43 8.38 7.84
N TYR A 17 -12.71 9.32 7.22
CA TYR A 17 -11.33 9.62 7.63
C TYR A 17 -11.24 10.36 8.97
N ARG A 18 -12.22 11.22 9.27
CA ARG A 18 -12.30 11.87 10.60
C ARG A 18 -12.61 10.85 11.69
N ARG A 19 -13.55 9.95 11.43
CA ARG A 19 -13.83 8.80 12.29
C ARG A 19 -12.63 7.89 12.39
N LEU A 20 -11.90 7.65 11.30
CA LEU A 20 -10.66 6.89 11.32
C LEU A 20 -9.66 7.53 12.27
N TYR A 21 -9.38 8.82 12.12
CA TYR A 21 -8.50 9.55 13.04
C TYR A 21 -8.97 9.42 14.50
N ARG A 22 -10.27 9.57 14.77
CA ARG A 22 -10.83 9.36 16.11
C ARG A 22 -10.61 7.95 16.65
N ILE A 23 -10.93 6.91 15.86
CA ILE A 23 -10.73 5.51 16.26
C ILE A 23 -9.26 5.24 16.54
N MET A 24 -8.35 5.82 15.76
CA MET A 24 -6.92 5.63 15.98
C MET A 24 -6.42 6.36 17.22
N MET A 25 -6.91 7.56 17.49
CA MET A 25 -6.63 8.25 18.75
C MET A 25 -7.20 7.47 19.95
N GLN A 26 -8.38 6.88 19.80
CA GLN A 26 -8.97 6.01 20.82
C GLN A 26 -8.12 4.75 21.04
N GLU A 27 -7.68 4.08 19.97
CA GLU A 27 -6.79 2.93 20.06
C GLU A 27 -5.47 3.29 20.75
N LEU A 28 -4.88 4.45 20.43
CA LEU A 28 -3.66 4.95 21.08
C LEU A 28 -3.85 5.06 22.59
N THR A 29 -4.96 5.66 23.02
CA THR A 29 -5.30 5.77 24.45
C THR A 29 -5.62 4.41 25.08
N ASP A 30 -6.38 3.55 24.41
CA ASP A 30 -6.74 2.20 24.89
C ASP A 30 -5.50 1.30 25.03
N TYR A 31 -4.55 1.42 24.11
CA TYR A 31 -3.29 0.68 24.13
C TYR A 31 -2.43 1.05 25.33
N THR A 32 -2.37 2.35 25.67
CA THR A 32 -1.64 2.82 26.87
C THR A 32 -2.29 2.38 28.17
N THR A 33 -3.62 2.17 28.19
CA THR A 33 -4.38 2.01 29.44
C THR A 33 -4.84 0.57 29.74
N THR A 34 -5.32 -0.19 28.75
CA THR A 34 -6.10 -1.42 29.05
C THR A 34 -5.86 -2.64 28.16
N ARG A 35 -5.12 -2.52 27.04
CA ARG A 35 -4.85 -3.63 26.08
C ARG A 35 -6.10 -4.42 25.62
N ARG A 36 -7.32 -3.88 25.76
CA ARG A 36 -8.56 -4.51 25.28
C ARG A 36 -8.82 -4.11 23.82
N GLY A 37 -9.48 -4.98 23.06
CA GLY A 37 -9.97 -4.65 21.71
C GLY A 37 -9.03 -4.99 20.53
N HIS A 38 -7.87 -5.59 20.76
CA HIS A 38 -6.90 -5.92 19.70
C HIS A 38 -7.52 -6.62 18.47
N ARG A 39 -8.38 -7.63 18.67
CA ARG A 39 -9.06 -8.32 17.56
C ARG A 39 -9.99 -7.42 16.74
N TYR A 40 -10.66 -6.47 17.39
CA TYR A 40 -11.53 -5.51 16.69
C TYR A 40 -10.70 -4.57 15.83
N TYR A 41 -9.61 -4.01 16.39
CA TYR A 41 -8.69 -3.14 15.68
C TYR A 41 -7.98 -3.86 14.52
N SER A 42 -7.49 -5.08 14.74
CA SER A 42 -6.89 -5.93 13.70
C SER A 42 -7.83 -6.13 12.49
N MET A 43 -9.10 -6.47 12.75
CA MET A 43 -10.10 -6.61 11.67
C MET A 43 -10.40 -5.28 10.97
N LEU A 44 -10.44 -4.18 11.71
CA LEU A 44 -10.64 -2.84 11.15
C LEU A 44 -9.48 -2.45 10.23
N TRP A 45 -8.23 -2.58 10.69
CA TRP A 45 -7.03 -2.28 9.92
C TRP A 45 -6.94 -3.14 8.65
N ALA A 46 -7.23 -4.44 8.77
CA ALA A 46 -7.29 -5.35 7.62
C ALA A 46 -8.37 -4.98 6.61
N SER A 47 -9.46 -4.33 7.02
CA SER A 47 -10.51 -3.88 6.10
C SER A 47 -10.12 -2.64 5.30
N MET A 48 -9.26 -1.77 5.87
CA MET A 48 -8.90 -0.47 5.29
C MET A 48 -7.60 -0.51 4.48
N ALA A 49 -6.61 -1.28 4.93
CA ALA A 49 -5.30 -1.34 4.32
C ALA A 49 -5.01 -2.71 3.68
N PRO A 50 -4.22 -2.75 2.59
CA PRO A 50 -3.76 -4.00 2.01
C PRO A 50 -2.80 -4.74 2.96
N LYS A 51 -2.57 -6.03 2.71
CA LYS A 51 -1.45 -6.75 3.36
C LYS A 51 -0.12 -6.10 3.00
N GLY A 52 0.83 -6.16 3.93
CA GLY A 52 2.18 -5.67 3.75
C GLY A 52 2.91 -6.49 2.69
N ASN A 53 3.81 -5.82 1.99
CA ASN A 53 4.95 -6.45 1.34
C ASN A 53 6.08 -5.42 1.24
N ILE A 54 7.26 -5.85 0.83
CA ILE A 54 8.44 -4.98 0.81
C ILE A 54 8.23 -3.71 -0.03
N TYR A 55 7.47 -3.80 -1.11
CA TYR A 55 7.23 -2.68 -2.03
C TYR A 55 6.23 -1.69 -1.44
N ARG A 56 5.09 -2.16 -0.92
CA ARG A 56 4.09 -1.32 -0.27
C ARG A 56 4.65 -0.61 0.95
N ARG A 57 5.48 -1.32 1.72
CA ARG A 57 6.18 -0.74 2.87
C ARG A 57 7.10 0.40 2.45
N ASN A 58 8.01 0.16 1.51
CA ASN A 58 8.89 1.21 1.00
C ASN A 58 8.10 2.36 0.36
N GLY A 59 6.99 2.04 -0.32
CA GLY A 59 6.09 3.04 -0.89
C GLY A 59 5.42 3.92 0.15
N LEU A 60 4.99 3.34 1.28
CA LEU A 60 4.41 4.08 2.40
C LEU A 60 5.44 5.00 3.06
N PHE A 61 6.66 4.51 3.33
CA PHE A 61 7.73 5.32 3.92
C PHE A 61 8.29 6.37 2.95
N ALA A 62 8.34 6.08 1.65
CA ALA A 62 8.70 7.07 0.64
C ALA A 62 7.66 8.19 0.58
N GLU A 63 6.37 7.84 0.57
CA GLU A 63 5.31 8.84 0.64
C GLU A 63 5.35 9.63 1.94
N HIS A 64 5.65 8.95 3.05
CA HIS A 64 5.80 9.61 4.34
C HIS A 64 6.88 10.70 4.29
N ARG A 65 8.06 10.36 3.77
CA ARG A 65 9.20 11.27 3.65
C ARG A 65 8.93 12.44 2.69
N LYS A 66 8.10 12.27 1.65
CA LYS A 66 7.70 13.39 0.78
C LYS A 66 6.91 14.46 1.55
N HIS A 67 5.98 14.03 2.40
CA HIS A 67 5.22 14.97 3.24
C HIS A 67 6.09 15.67 4.26
N SER A 68 6.98 14.92 4.91
CA SER A 68 7.97 15.47 5.82
C SER A 68 8.86 16.51 5.12
N GLU A 69 9.40 16.20 3.93
CA GLU A 69 10.21 17.13 3.14
C GLU A 69 9.43 18.41 2.80
N ASP A 70 8.21 18.29 2.29
CA ASP A 70 7.36 19.42 1.92
C ASP A 70 7.05 20.32 3.13
N LEU A 71 6.69 19.73 4.28
CA LEU A 71 6.42 20.48 5.51
C LEU A 71 7.67 21.15 6.06
N TRP A 72 8.84 20.51 6.00
CA TRP A 72 10.10 21.14 6.41
C TRP A 72 10.49 22.29 5.49
N VAL A 73 10.27 22.19 4.18
CA VAL A 73 10.47 23.32 3.25
C VAL A 73 9.60 24.50 3.66
N GLN A 74 8.30 24.28 3.91
CA GLN A 74 7.40 25.32 4.40
C GLN A 74 7.84 25.88 5.77
N MET A 75 8.35 25.01 6.66
CA MET A 75 8.88 25.42 7.97
C MET A 75 10.07 26.37 7.83
N TYR A 76 10.99 26.09 6.90
CA TYR A 76 12.13 26.95 6.63
C TYR A 76 11.71 28.31 6.04
N GLU A 77 10.69 28.34 5.18
CA GLU A 77 10.13 29.59 4.64
C GLU A 77 9.47 30.44 5.74
N LEU A 78 8.68 29.81 6.61
CA LEU A 78 8.08 30.47 7.77
C LEU A 78 9.14 30.96 8.77
N ALA A 79 10.20 30.19 8.98
CA ALA A 79 11.30 30.58 9.86
C ALA A 79 12.06 31.83 9.38
N ASP A 80 12.15 32.04 8.06
CA ASP A 80 12.74 33.25 7.50
C ASP A 80 11.76 34.43 7.58
N LYS A 81 10.49 34.20 7.29
CA LYS A 81 9.44 35.23 7.40
C LYS A 81 9.30 35.78 8.82
N HIS A 82 9.44 34.91 9.82
CA HIS A 82 9.34 35.26 11.24
C HIS A 82 10.70 35.32 11.95
N GLN A 83 11.79 35.62 11.22
CA GLN A 83 13.14 35.61 11.78
C GLN A 83 13.32 36.52 13.01
N GLY A 84 12.61 37.65 13.07
CA GLY A 84 12.67 38.58 14.21
C GLY A 84 12.23 37.95 15.53
N LEU A 85 11.21 37.09 15.50
CA LEU A 85 10.72 36.36 16.68
C LEU A 85 11.60 35.15 17.03
N LEU A 86 12.35 34.64 16.05
CA LEU A 86 13.14 33.40 16.17
C LEU A 86 14.62 33.67 16.51
N GLY A 87 14.96 34.89 16.92
CA GLY A 87 16.30 35.29 17.37
C GLY A 87 17.11 36.12 16.37
N GLY A 88 16.50 36.58 15.27
CA GLY A 88 17.12 37.47 14.30
C GLY A 88 18.01 36.78 13.26
N CYS A 89 18.82 37.59 12.58
CA CYS A 89 19.68 37.15 11.48
C CYS A 89 20.93 36.38 11.93
N ASP A 90 21.33 36.52 13.20
CA ASP A 90 22.53 35.88 13.76
C ASP A 90 22.34 34.38 14.00
N VAL A 91 21.09 33.91 14.06
CA VAL A 91 20.74 32.50 14.19
C VAL A 91 20.66 31.86 12.82
N SER A 92 21.17 30.64 12.65
CA SER A 92 21.06 29.95 11.37
C SER A 92 19.60 29.63 11.01
N ARG A 93 19.29 29.54 9.72
CA ARG A 93 17.95 29.16 9.21
C ARG A 93 17.44 27.85 9.83
N GLU A 94 18.34 26.87 9.94
CA GLU A 94 18.05 25.57 10.56
C GLU A 94 17.62 25.71 12.03
N GLN A 95 18.41 26.45 12.82
CA GLN A 95 18.09 26.68 14.24
C GLN A 95 16.79 27.47 14.42
N ARG A 96 16.47 28.41 13.53
CA ARG A 96 15.19 29.12 13.55
C ARG A 96 14.02 28.17 13.27
N ALA A 97 14.13 27.29 12.28
CA ALA A 97 13.13 26.28 11.98
C ALA A 97 12.95 25.29 13.14
N ASP A 98 14.04 24.89 13.80
CA ASP A 98 13.98 24.04 14.99
C ASP A 98 13.26 24.73 16.15
N ARG A 99 13.53 26.02 16.40
CA ARG A 99 12.79 26.81 17.41
C ARG A 99 11.30 26.89 17.08
N LEU A 100 10.96 27.06 15.80
CA LEU A 100 9.59 27.11 15.34
C LEU A 100 8.87 25.76 15.53
N TYR A 101 9.56 24.65 15.25
CA TYR A 101 9.07 23.29 15.51
C TYR A 101 8.89 23.03 17.00
N GLN A 102 9.83 23.42 17.86
CA GLN A 102 9.68 23.30 19.32
C GLN A 102 8.49 24.11 19.84
N ALA A 103 8.26 25.32 19.32
CA ALA A 103 7.07 26.09 19.65
C ALA A 103 5.77 25.39 19.23
N MET A 104 5.77 24.66 18.11
CA MET A 104 4.62 23.89 17.63
C MET A 104 4.27 22.72 18.54
N ILE A 105 5.27 22.03 19.09
CA ILE A 105 5.06 20.92 20.04
C ILE A 105 4.32 21.39 21.29
N HIS A 106 4.59 22.62 21.73
CA HIS A 106 3.96 23.23 22.90
C HIS A 106 2.73 24.09 22.57
N ALA A 107 2.32 24.14 21.29
CA ALA A 107 1.18 24.93 20.88
C ALA A 107 -0.13 24.30 21.38
N LYS A 108 -0.98 25.11 22.00
CA LYS A 108 -2.29 24.65 22.48
C LYS A 108 -3.23 24.40 21.31
N VAL A 109 -3.78 23.19 21.22
CA VAL A 109 -4.85 22.85 20.28
C VAL A 109 -6.19 23.26 20.89
N ILE A 110 -6.93 24.13 20.20
CA ILE A 110 -8.24 24.64 20.66
C ILE A 110 -9.36 23.90 19.93
N GLY A 111 -10.34 23.41 20.69
CA GLY A 111 -11.39 22.55 20.16
C GLY A 111 -10.89 21.11 20.03
N CYS A 112 -11.82 20.16 20.03
CA CYS A 112 -11.49 18.75 19.94
C CYS A 112 -12.06 18.16 18.66
N ALA A 113 -11.21 17.55 17.83
CA ALA A 113 -11.66 16.73 16.69
C ALA A 113 -12.57 15.55 17.13
N GLN A 114 -12.62 15.25 18.44
CA GLN A 114 -13.31 14.08 19.00
C GLN A 114 -14.67 14.38 19.65
N GLN A 115 -15.06 15.64 19.85
CA GLN A 115 -16.37 15.96 20.46
C GLN A 115 -17.49 15.92 19.41
N TYR A 116 -18.02 14.73 19.14
CA TYR A 116 -19.31 14.58 18.47
C TYR A 116 -20.46 14.64 19.49
N PRO A 117 -21.60 15.27 19.13
CA PRO A 117 -22.77 15.25 19.99
C PRO A 117 -23.24 13.80 20.24
N GLY A 118 -23.18 13.35 21.50
CA GLY A 118 -23.72 12.04 21.92
C GLY A 118 -22.69 10.93 22.17
N GLU A 119 -21.39 11.16 21.96
CA GLU A 119 -20.34 10.23 22.39
C GLU A 119 -19.88 10.58 23.82
N PRO A 120 -19.52 9.57 24.65
CA PRO A 120 -19.08 9.83 26.03
C PRO A 120 -17.83 10.69 26.03
N GLU A 121 -17.85 11.78 26.80
CA GLU A 121 -16.67 12.63 27.01
C GLU A 121 -15.49 11.76 27.46
N PHE A 122 -14.33 11.99 26.86
CA PHE A 122 -13.09 11.34 27.27
C PHE A 122 -12.87 11.62 28.76
N LYS A 123 -12.61 10.56 29.52
CA LYS A 123 -12.55 10.63 31.00
C LYS A 123 -11.39 11.47 31.53
N ASP A 124 -10.40 11.80 30.70
CA ASP A 124 -9.29 12.69 31.04
C ASP A 124 -9.00 13.67 29.88
N PRO A 125 -9.60 14.88 29.90
CA PRO A 125 -9.27 15.93 28.95
C PRO A 125 -7.82 16.43 29.09
N GLU A 126 -7.21 16.27 30.26
CA GLU A 126 -5.86 16.75 30.57
C GLU A 126 -4.78 15.96 29.83
N MET A 127 -4.94 14.64 29.65
CA MET A 127 -3.96 13.83 28.90
C MET A 127 -3.83 14.23 27.43
N LEU A 128 -4.86 14.84 26.84
CA LEU A 128 -4.87 15.31 25.46
C LEU A 128 -4.44 16.78 25.31
N GLN A 129 -4.48 17.58 26.38
CA GLN A 129 -4.08 18.99 26.34
C GLN A 129 -2.56 19.20 26.35
N ASP A 130 -1.80 18.25 26.89
CA ASP A 130 -0.34 18.31 26.97
C ASP A 130 0.37 17.75 25.73
N GLN A 131 -0.38 17.18 24.79
CA GLN A 131 0.16 16.63 23.55
C GLN A 131 -0.09 17.64 22.44
N GLY A 132 0.97 18.15 21.81
CA GLY A 132 0.90 19.11 20.71
C GLY A 132 0.10 18.59 19.50
N PHE A 133 0.19 19.28 18.38
CA PHE A 133 -0.57 18.88 17.20
C PHE A 133 0.01 17.65 16.49
N LEU A 134 -0.46 16.48 16.93
CA LEU A 134 0.06 15.16 16.56
C LEU A 134 0.28 14.95 15.04
N PRO A 135 -0.64 15.36 14.14
CA PRO A 135 -0.39 15.27 12.70
C PRO A 135 0.92 15.94 12.29
N LEU A 136 1.13 17.21 12.64
CA LEU A 136 2.37 17.89 12.29
C LEU A 136 3.57 17.38 13.07
N GLN A 137 3.39 16.99 14.32
CA GLN A 137 4.47 16.41 15.12
C GLN A 137 5.03 15.14 14.46
N GLU A 138 4.17 14.23 14.01
CA GLU A 138 4.60 13.01 13.33
C GLU A 138 5.41 13.34 12.06
N TRP A 139 4.87 14.21 11.21
CA TRP A 139 5.48 14.52 9.91
C TRP A 139 6.77 15.34 10.01
N LEU A 140 6.87 16.23 10.99
CA LEU A 140 8.04 17.08 11.22
C LEU A 140 9.06 16.43 12.16
N ARG A 141 8.76 15.30 12.80
CA ARG A 141 9.71 14.59 13.66
C ARG A 141 10.98 14.21 12.91
N GLU A 142 10.82 13.77 11.67
CA GLU A 142 11.91 13.34 10.81
C GLU A 142 12.32 14.47 9.87
N LYS A 143 13.63 14.70 9.72
CA LYS A 143 14.17 15.57 8.67
C LYS A 143 14.65 14.69 7.53
N THR A 144 14.40 15.09 6.30
CA THR A 144 14.78 14.33 5.11
C THR A 144 15.99 14.92 4.40
N TRP A 145 16.64 14.08 3.60
CA TRP A 145 17.75 14.41 2.72
C TRP A 145 17.50 13.75 1.37
N ARG A 146 17.62 14.53 0.29
CA ARG A 146 17.37 14.07 -1.08
C ARG A 146 18.67 13.56 -1.71
N PHE A 147 18.66 12.30 -2.14
CA PHE A 147 19.74 11.66 -2.91
C PHE A 147 19.19 11.12 -4.23
N GLY A 148 19.29 11.93 -5.29
CA GLY A 148 18.71 11.60 -6.59
C GLY A 148 17.19 11.41 -6.50
N PRO A 149 16.63 10.27 -6.97
CA PRO A 149 15.20 9.99 -6.88
C PRO A 149 14.75 9.55 -5.47
N PHE A 150 15.68 9.29 -4.55
CA PHE A 150 15.37 8.79 -3.21
C PHE A 150 15.37 9.92 -2.18
N LEU A 151 14.33 9.96 -1.36
CA LEU A 151 14.30 10.72 -0.12
C LEU A 151 14.69 9.78 1.01
N LEU A 152 15.72 10.14 1.77
CA LEU A 152 16.21 9.36 2.90
C LEU A 152 16.15 10.20 4.17
N ASN A 153 16.20 9.55 5.32
CA ASN A 153 16.32 10.26 6.59
C ASN A 153 17.65 11.01 6.74
N ARG A 154 17.62 12.17 7.39
CA ARG A 154 18.82 12.98 7.69
C ARG A 154 19.60 12.41 8.87
N ASP A 155 18.96 11.73 9.81
CA ASP A 155 19.65 10.97 10.86
C ASP A 155 20.49 9.84 10.21
N PRO A 156 21.81 9.76 10.45
CA PRO A 156 22.66 8.75 9.83
C PRO A 156 22.27 7.31 10.18
N GLU A 157 21.77 7.04 11.39
CA GLU A 157 21.40 5.69 11.81
C GLU A 157 20.15 5.21 11.08
N VAL A 158 19.11 6.05 11.06
CA VAL A 158 17.86 5.77 10.34
C VAL A 158 18.12 5.72 8.83
N ARG A 159 18.98 6.61 8.30
CA ARG A 159 19.39 6.60 6.89
C ARG A 159 20.03 5.28 6.48
N GLN A 160 20.88 4.71 7.33
CA GLN A 160 21.50 3.42 7.03
C GLN A 160 20.46 2.30 6.96
N GLN A 161 19.43 2.34 7.83
CA GLN A 161 18.31 1.39 7.79
C GLN A 161 17.48 1.58 6.52
N ASP A 162 17.12 2.81 6.18
CA ASP A 162 16.40 3.15 4.93
C ASP A 162 17.15 2.62 3.70
N ALA A 163 18.46 2.86 3.62
CA ALA A 163 19.30 2.41 2.52
C ALA A 163 19.33 0.88 2.41
N LYS A 164 19.41 0.16 3.55
CA LYS A 164 19.33 -1.30 3.58
C LYS A 164 17.97 -1.79 3.05
N HIS A 165 16.87 -1.18 3.46
CA HIS A 165 15.52 -1.57 3.05
C HIS A 165 15.31 -1.36 1.55
N ILE A 166 15.75 -0.22 1.02
CA ILE A 166 15.68 0.09 -0.41
C ILE A 166 16.55 -0.89 -1.20
N THR A 167 17.79 -1.12 -0.78
CA THR A 167 18.72 -2.04 -1.46
C THR A 167 18.15 -3.46 -1.51
N MET A 168 17.61 -3.94 -0.39
CA MET A 168 16.99 -5.24 -0.29
C MET A 168 15.77 -5.34 -1.22
N ALA A 169 14.90 -4.34 -1.25
CA ALA A 169 13.72 -4.33 -2.12
C ALA A 169 14.09 -4.33 -3.60
N LEU A 170 15.14 -3.62 -3.98
CA LEU A 170 15.68 -3.65 -5.35
C LEU A 170 16.31 -5.01 -5.70
N GLY A 171 16.97 -5.66 -4.73
CA GLY A 171 17.49 -7.01 -4.89
C GLY A 171 16.37 -8.05 -5.08
N VAL A 172 15.33 -7.98 -4.26
CA VAL A 172 14.12 -8.82 -4.38
C VAL A 172 13.43 -8.59 -5.73
N PHE A 173 13.28 -7.33 -6.14
CA PHE A 173 12.75 -6.97 -7.46
C PHE A 173 13.56 -7.59 -8.59
N GLY A 174 14.89 -7.43 -8.56
CA GLY A 174 15.77 -8.01 -9.56
C GLY A 174 15.63 -9.53 -9.66
N LEU A 175 15.57 -10.22 -8.51
CA LEU A 175 15.37 -11.67 -8.47
C LEU A 175 14.00 -12.10 -9.02
N GLN A 176 12.92 -11.43 -8.63
CA GLN A 176 11.55 -11.74 -9.10
C GLN A 176 11.37 -11.49 -10.60
N VAL A 177 12.13 -10.58 -11.19
CA VAL A 177 12.07 -10.32 -12.64
C VAL A 177 13.00 -11.25 -13.43
N ILE A 178 14.27 -11.35 -13.02
CA ILE A 178 15.31 -12.04 -13.79
C ILE A 178 15.20 -13.56 -13.63
N ALA A 179 14.98 -14.07 -12.42
CA ALA A 179 15.07 -15.51 -12.18
C ALA A 179 13.96 -16.31 -12.90
N PRO A 180 12.65 -15.95 -12.83
CA PRO A 180 11.62 -16.66 -13.58
C PRO A 180 11.85 -16.61 -15.09
N PHE A 181 12.30 -15.46 -15.60
CA PHE A 181 12.62 -15.31 -17.02
C PHE A 181 13.78 -16.22 -17.47
N LEU A 182 14.87 -16.29 -16.70
CA LEU A 182 16.00 -17.16 -17.01
C LEU A 182 15.64 -18.64 -16.88
N ILE A 183 14.82 -19.01 -15.88
CA ILE A 183 14.30 -20.38 -15.73
C ILE A 183 13.48 -20.75 -16.96
N PHE A 184 12.55 -19.89 -17.37
CA PHE A 184 11.75 -20.08 -18.58
C PHE A 184 12.63 -20.26 -19.82
N LEU A 185 13.57 -19.36 -20.08
CA LEU A 185 14.45 -19.46 -21.24
C LEU A 185 15.28 -20.75 -21.23
N ASN A 186 15.84 -21.11 -20.07
CA ASN A 186 16.61 -22.33 -19.93
C ASN A 186 15.74 -23.56 -20.25
N ARG A 187 14.56 -23.67 -19.64
CA ARG A 187 13.62 -24.77 -19.87
C ARG A 187 13.09 -24.79 -21.30
N TRP A 188 12.84 -23.63 -21.90
CA TRP A 188 12.41 -23.51 -23.29
C TRP A 188 13.45 -24.07 -24.27
N HIS A 189 14.74 -23.85 -23.98
CA HIS A 189 15.86 -24.29 -24.82
C HIS A 189 16.37 -25.70 -24.53
N GLN A 190 15.93 -26.34 -23.44
CA GLN A 190 16.27 -27.74 -23.15
C GLN A 190 15.79 -28.68 -24.26
N LYS A 191 16.60 -29.71 -24.56
CA LYS A 191 16.26 -30.72 -25.59
C LYS A 191 15.03 -31.56 -25.20
N THR A 192 14.71 -31.61 -23.91
CA THR A 192 13.54 -32.27 -23.34
C THR A 192 12.26 -31.46 -23.47
N ASN A 193 12.31 -30.23 -23.99
CA ASN A 193 11.11 -29.44 -24.23
C ASN A 193 10.35 -29.94 -25.47
N TYR A 194 9.37 -30.82 -25.25
CA TYR A 194 8.52 -31.37 -26.30
C TYR A 194 7.57 -30.35 -26.95
N LEU A 195 7.41 -29.15 -26.38
CA LEU A 195 6.61 -28.09 -27.02
C LEU A 195 7.36 -27.37 -28.15
N ARG A 196 8.70 -27.46 -28.17
CA ARG A 196 9.53 -26.67 -29.09
C ARG A 196 9.35 -27.05 -30.57
N PRO A 197 9.34 -28.34 -30.96
CA PRO A 197 9.06 -28.72 -32.34
C PRO A 197 7.54 -28.95 -32.47
N TRP A 198 6.81 -27.93 -32.93
CA TRP A 198 5.34 -28.03 -33.14
C TRP A 198 4.93 -29.20 -34.04
N GLU A 199 5.76 -29.52 -35.05
CA GLU A 199 5.55 -30.67 -35.92
C GLU A 199 5.63 -31.98 -35.14
N SER A 200 6.56 -32.08 -34.19
CA SER A 200 6.61 -33.23 -33.29
C SER A 200 5.33 -33.30 -32.46
N LEU A 201 4.85 -32.21 -31.86
CA LEU A 201 3.64 -32.26 -31.02
C LEU A 201 2.43 -32.89 -31.74
N LYS A 202 2.25 -32.62 -33.04
CA LYS A 202 1.19 -33.22 -33.86
C LYS A 202 1.36 -34.72 -34.04
N GLU A 203 2.58 -35.17 -34.32
CA GLU A 203 2.89 -36.61 -34.44
C GLU A 203 2.73 -37.35 -33.11
N HIS A 204 2.87 -36.64 -31.99
CA HIS A 204 2.81 -37.19 -30.63
C HIS A 204 1.41 -37.09 -29.97
N LEU A 205 0.40 -36.57 -30.66
CA LEU A 205 -0.99 -36.49 -30.18
C LEU A 205 -1.83 -37.61 -30.80
N THR A 206 -1.46 -38.87 -30.54
CA THR A 206 -2.29 -40.02 -30.93
C THR A 206 -3.28 -40.39 -29.82
N TRP A 207 -4.49 -40.86 -30.18
CA TRP A 207 -5.52 -41.30 -29.22
C TRP A 207 -5.03 -42.35 -28.22
N LYS A 208 -4.05 -43.18 -28.61
CA LYS A 208 -3.44 -44.19 -27.72
C LYS A 208 -2.54 -43.56 -26.65
N GLN A 209 -1.81 -42.49 -26.99
CA GLN A 209 -0.96 -41.78 -26.05
C GLN A 209 -1.79 -40.95 -25.06
N LEU A 210 -2.97 -40.51 -25.47
CA LEU A 210 -3.92 -39.73 -24.66
C LEU A 210 -4.35 -40.42 -23.35
N PHE A 211 -4.30 -41.76 -23.27
CA PHE A 211 -4.67 -42.54 -22.08
C PHE A 211 -3.49 -43.25 -21.41
N CYS A 212 -2.26 -42.98 -21.86
CA CYS A 212 -1.06 -43.58 -21.31
C CYS A 212 -0.56 -42.79 -20.09
N MET A 213 -0.45 -43.44 -18.92
CA MET A 213 0.18 -42.85 -17.74
C MET A 213 1.66 -43.25 -17.57
N GLY A 214 2.23 -43.95 -18.55
CA GLY A 214 3.60 -44.48 -18.53
C GLY A 214 3.65 -46.01 -18.56
N THR A 215 4.84 -46.56 -18.81
CA THR A 215 5.07 -48.01 -18.91
C THR A 215 5.43 -48.63 -17.56
N THR A 216 6.00 -47.85 -16.64
CA THR A 216 6.39 -48.32 -15.31
C THR A 216 5.50 -47.74 -14.21
N LEU A 217 5.38 -48.43 -13.08
CA LEU A 217 4.67 -47.90 -11.90
C LEU A 217 5.28 -46.56 -11.44
N SER A 218 6.60 -46.39 -11.58
CA SER A 218 7.29 -45.14 -11.26
C SER A 218 6.80 -43.98 -12.14
N ASP A 219 6.61 -44.21 -13.45
CA ASP A 219 6.10 -43.19 -14.37
C ASP A 219 4.67 -42.79 -14.03
N VAL A 220 3.82 -43.77 -13.69
CA VAL A 220 2.44 -43.54 -13.28
C VAL A 220 2.39 -42.69 -12.02
N LEU A 221 3.15 -43.06 -10.98
CA LEU A 221 3.22 -42.32 -9.73
C LEU A 221 3.77 -40.90 -9.93
N THR A 222 4.80 -40.75 -10.77
CA THR A 222 5.39 -39.44 -11.11
C THR A 222 4.38 -38.56 -11.85
N THR A 223 3.64 -39.12 -12.79
CA THR A 223 2.58 -38.40 -13.53
C THR A 223 1.47 -37.95 -12.60
N ILE A 224 0.96 -38.82 -11.72
CA ILE A 224 -0.08 -38.50 -10.73
C ILE A 224 0.39 -37.38 -9.81
N MET A 225 1.62 -37.49 -9.27
CA MET A 225 2.17 -36.47 -8.38
C MET A 225 2.35 -35.13 -9.11
N GLY A 226 2.83 -35.14 -10.36
CA GLY A 226 2.92 -33.95 -11.20
C GLY A 226 1.55 -33.29 -11.42
N VAL A 227 0.50 -34.05 -11.75
CA VAL A 227 -0.87 -33.50 -11.88
C VAL A 227 -1.33 -32.81 -10.59
N LEU A 228 -1.16 -33.49 -9.45
CA LEU A 228 -1.60 -32.98 -8.15
C LEU A 228 -0.85 -31.71 -7.78
N LEU A 229 0.48 -31.68 -7.96
CA LEU A 229 1.29 -30.52 -7.61
C LEU A 229 1.03 -29.34 -8.55
N LEU A 230 0.83 -29.58 -9.85
CA LEU A 230 0.37 -28.59 -10.81
C LEU A 230 -0.92 -27.91 -10.37
N PHE A 231 -1.92 -28.73 -9.99
CA PHE A 231 -3.19 -28.22 -9.51
C PHE A 231 -3.03 -27.36 -8.26
N VAL A 232 -2.24 -27.83 -7.28
CA VAL A 232 -1.97 -27.09 -6.04
C VAL A 232 -1.27 -25.76 -6.32
N ILE A 233 -0.21 -25.74 -7.14
CA ILE A 233 0.52 -24.50 -7.42
C ILE A 233 -0.36 -23.50 -8.17
N ILE A 234 -1.09 -23.93 -9.21
CA ILE A 234 -1.99 -23.02 -9.95
C ILE A 234 -3.07 -22.49 -9.01
N PHE A 235 -3.62 -23.32 -8.13
CA PHE A 235 -4.58 -22.89 -7.12
C PHE A 235 -3.97 -21.85 -6.15
N MET A 236 -2.75 -22.06 -5.66
CA MET A 236 -2.04 -21.09 -4.82
C MET A 236 -1.83 -19.75 -5.53
N VAL A 237 -1.39 -19.77 -6.80
CA VAL A 237 -1.20 -18.54 -7.60
C VAL A 237 -2.53 -17.83 -7.81
N ARG A 238 -3.64 -18.55 -8.07
CA ARG A 238 -4.97 -17.95 -8.19
C ARG A 238 -5.46 -17.31 -6.89
N CYS A 239 -5.27 -17.98 -5.76
CA CYS A 239 -5.60 -17.42 -4.44
C CYS A 239 -4.83 -16.13 -4.19
N TYR A 240 -3.53 -16.12 -4.48
CA TYR A 240 -2.71 -14.91 -4.37
C TYR A 240 -3.19 -13.79 -5.30
N VAL A 241 -3.50 -14.08 -6.57
CA VAL A 241 -4.02 -13.05 -7.49
C VAL A 241 -5.32 -12.45 -6.98
N LYS A 242 -6.20 -13.25 -6.37
CA LYS A 242 -7.41 -12.73 -5.71
C LYS A 242 -7.07 -11.79 -4.54
N GLU A 243 -6.09 -12.15 -3.72
CA GLU A 243 -5.59 -11.28 -2.64
C GLU A 243 -4.94 -9.99 -3.19
N GLN A 244 -4.24 -10.07 -4.33
CA GLN A 244 -3.65 -8.90 -5.00
C GLN A 244 -4.71 -7.97 -5.59
N ILE A 245 -5.82 -8.50 -6.12
CA ILE A 245 -6.98 -7.70 -6.58
C ILE A 245 -7.58 -6.92 -5.40
N GLU A 246 -7.81 -7.59 -4.27
CA GLU A 246 -8.31 -6.94 -3.05
C GLU A 246 -7.32 -5.88 -2.55
N SER A 247 -6.03 -6.24 -2.51
CA SER A 247 -4.96 -5.34 -2.07
C SER A 247 -4.78 -4.14 -2.99
N ALA A 248 -4.90 -4.31 -4.31
CA ALA A 248 -4.84 -3.21 -5.28
C ALA A 248 -6.04 -2.27 -5.11
N THR A 249 -7.23 -2.81 -4.83
CA THR A 249 -8.43 -2.03 -4.54
C THR A 249 -8.25 -1.17 -3.28
N LYS A 250 -7.69 -1.75 -2.21
CA LYS A 250 -7.37 -1.00 -0.98
C LYS A 250 -6.25 0.02 -1.20
N SER A 251 -5.16 -0.38 -1.85
CA SER A 251 -4.02 0.50 -2.16
C SER A 251 -4.42 1.69 -3.01
N GLY A 252 -5.38 1.53 -3.94
CA GLY A 252 -5.89 2.63 -4.74
C GLY A 252 -6.51 3.76 -3.90
N LYS A 253 -6.96 3.47 -2.67
CA LYS A 253 -7.55 4.48 -1.77
C LYS A 253 -6.52 5.08 -0.81
N LEU A 254 -5.26 4.64 -0.86
CA LEU A 254 -4.21 5.07 0.05
C LEU A 254 -3.19 5.94 -0.68
N PRO A 255 -2.75 7.06 -0.07
CA PRO A 255 -1.61 7.80 -0.58
C PRO A 255 -0.36 6.96 -0.43
N THR A 256 0.23 6.57 -1.56
CA THR A 256 1.44 5.74 -1.63
C THR A 256 2.33 6.22 -2.77
N ASP A 257 3.63 5.98 -2.66
CA ASP A 257 4.55 6.31 -3.74
C ASP A 257 4.27 5.45 -4.99
N ALA A 258 3.97 6.13 -6.09
CA ALA A 258 3.60 5.48 -7.35
C ALA A 258 4.70 4.59 -7.93
N GLY A 259 5.98 4.93 -7.73
CA GLY A 259 7.10 4.15 -8.23
C GLY A 259 7.21 2.80 -7.55
N TRP A 260 7.18 2.79 -6.21
CA TRP A 260 7.16 1.56 -5.42
C TRP A 260 5.90 0.72 -5.68
N PHE A 261 4.75 1.36 -5.81
CA PHE A 261 3.49 0.68 -6.14
C PHE A 261 3.56 -0.03 -7.50
N LEU A 262 4.03 0.66 -8.54
CA LEU A 262 4.25 0.09 -9.88
C LEU A 262 5.22 -1.08 -9.85
N MET A 263 6.35 -0.89 -9.17
CA MET A 263 7.41 -1.88 -9.12
C MET A 263 6.93 -3.19 -8.49
N GLY A 264 6.20 -3.10 -7.38
CA GLY A 264 5.65 -4.28 -6.71
C GLY A 264 4.58 -4.99 -7.53
N ILE A 265 3.67 -4.23 -8.16
CA ILE A 265 2.64 -4.85 -9.02
C ILE A 265 3.26 -5.53 -10.23
N PHE A 266 4.23 -4.88 -10.88
CA PHE A 266 4.93 -5.46 -12.02
C PHE A 266 5.64 -6.76 -11.62
N ALA A 267 6.47 -6.74 -10.57
CA ALA A 267 7.23 -7.91 -10.13
C ALA A 267 6.33 -9.10 -9.77
N ASN A 268 5.22 -8.84 -9.07
CA ASN A 268 4.29 -9.87 -8.64
C ASN A 268 3.50 -10.44 -9.83
N ALA A 269 2.99 -9.58 -10.72
CA ALA A 269 2.27 -10.04 -11.91
C ALA A 269 3.19 -10.80 -12.87
N TRP A 270 4.42 -10.30 -13.08
CA TRP A 270 5.45 -10.96 -13.86
C TRP A 270 5.76 -12.36 -13.32
N SER A 271 6.01 -12.46 -12.00
CA SER A 271 6.26 -13.74 -11.35
C SER A 271 5.08 -14.70 -11.51
N CYS A 272 3.84 -14.25 -11.29
CA CYS A 272 2.65 -15.08 -11.52
C CYS A 272 2.57 -15.61 -12.96
N CYS A 273 2.80 -14.75 -13.95
CA CYS A 273 2.77 -15.14 -15.35
C CYS A 273 3.85 -16.17 -15.67
N PHE A 274 5.11 -15.91 -15.30
CA PHE A 274 6.21 -16.82 -15.59
C PHE A 274 6.09 -18.15 -14.86
N ILE A 275 5.67 -18.17 -13.60
CA ILE A 275 5.39 -19.42 -12.89
C ILE A 275 4.39 -20.27 -13.66
N CYS A 276 3.31 -19.69 -14.16
CA CYS A 276 2.32 -20.46 -14.91
C CYS A 276 2.80 -20.91 -16.29
N LEU A 277 3.77 -20.24 -16.89
CA LEU A 277 4.46 -20.68 -18.10
C LEU A 277 5.53 -21.75 -17.81
N ASP A 278 6.20 -21.65 -16.67
CA ASP A 278 7.31 -22.49 -16.27
C ASP A 278 6.86 -23.85 -15.76
N ILE A 279 5.83 -23.93 -14.92
CA ILE A 279 5.43 -25.21 -14.31
C ILE A 279 5.15 -26.30 -15.37
N PRO A 280 4.42 -26.03 -16.48
CA PRO A 280 4.25 -27.01 -17.54
C PRO A 280 5.59 -27.49 -18.11
N LEU A 281 6.44 -26.55 -18.52
CA LEU A 281 7.74 -26.84 -19.14
C LEU A 281 8.64 -27.64 -18.20
N LEU A 282 8.64 -27.25 -16.94
CA LEU A 282 9.43 -27.86 -15.90
C LEU A 282 8.98 -29.30 -15.71
N PHE A 283 7.68 -29.52 -15.51
CA PHE A 283 7.19 -30.85 -15.22
C PHE A 283 7.50 -31.75 -16.43
N TRP A 284 7.36 -31.26 -17.68
CA TRP A 284 7.62 -32.07 -18.90
C TRP A 284 9.06 -32.49 -19.06
N SER A 285 9.98 -31.76 -18.44
CA SER A 285 11.40 -32.09 -18.47
C SER A 285 11.83 -33.04 -17.35
N GLU A 286 11.03 -33.23 -16.30
CA GLU A 286 11.47 -33.97 -15.11
C GLU A 286 11.07 -35.45 -15.12
N GLU A 287 12.03 -36.31 -14.78
CA GLU A 287 11.85 -37.77 -14.78
C GLU A 287 11.63 -38.34 -13.39
N THR A 288 11.98 -37.60 -12.33
CA THR A 288 11.89 -38.06 -10.95
C THR A 288 10.96 -37.20 -10.10
N PRO A 289 10.18 -37.80 -9.19
CA PRO A 289 9.32 -37.07 -8.27
C PRO A 289 10.07 -36.01 -7.45
N THR A 290 11.28 -36.33 -6.99
CA THR A 290 12.08 -35.43 -6.16
C THR A 290 12.40 -34.13 -6.88
N ASN A 291 12.76 -34.19 -8.16
CA ASN A 291 13.06 -32.98 -8.93
C ASN A 291 11.82 -32.12 -9.12
N ILE A 292 10.67 -32.73 -9.45
CA ILE A 292 9.39 -32.03 -9.60
C ILE A 292 9.08 -31.21 -8.33
N VAL A 293 9.26 -31.81 -7.16
CA VAL A 293 9.02 -31.13 -5.87
C VAL A 293 10.03 -30.00 -5.63
N LEU A 294 11.34 -30.26 -5.78
CA LEU A 294 12.39 -29.27 -5.52
C LEU A 294 12.28 -28.04 -6.43
N ASP A 295 12.00 -28.27 -7.70
CA ASP A 295 11.83 -27.21 -8.68
C ASP A 295 10.55 -26.41 -8.43
N SER A 296 9.45 -27.08 -8.06
CA SER A 296 8.22 -26.43 -7.64
C SER A 296 8.43 -25.54 -6.41
N MET A 297 9.19 -26.03 -5.43
CA MET A 297 9.55 -25.25 -4.25
C MET A 297 10.41 -24.04 -4.64
N THR A 298 11.31 -24.18 -5.62
CA THR A 298 12.13 -23.07 -6.12
C THR A 298 11.25 -21.99 -6.77
N LEU A 299 10.29 -22.37 -7.61
CA LEU A 299 9.35 -21.42 -8.22
C LEU A 299 8.46 -20.74 -7.17
N LEU A 300 7.94 -21.48 -6.20
CA LEU A 300 7.15 -20.94 -5.09
C LEU A 300 7.98 -20.05 -4.15
N PHE A 301 9.27 -20.33 -4.00
CA PHE A 301 10.18 -19.48 -3.24
C PHE A 301 10.37 -18.13 -3.96
N LEU A 302 10.70 -18.15 -5.26
CA LEU A 302 10.84 -16.93 -6.07
C LEU A 302 9.55 -16.10 -6.06
N PHE A 303 8.41 -16.78 -6.17
CA PHE A 303 7.09 -16.19 -6.07
C PHE A 303 6.87 -15.42 -4.78
N LYS A 304 7.29 -16.01 -3.65
CA LYS A 304 7.07 -15.49 -2.30
C LYS A 304 8.23 -14.62 -1.79
N LEU A 305 9.16 -14.21 -2.64
CA LEU A 305 10.28 -13.36 -2.21
C LEU A 305 9.84 -11.99 -1.66
N ASP A 306 8.76 -11.40 -2.18
CA ASP A 306 8.23 -10.13 -1.67
C ASP A 306 7.53 -10.29 -0.32
N ASP A 307 6.85 -11.43 -0.11
CA ASP A 307 6.22 -11.83 1.16
C ASP A 307 7.26 -12.35 2.18
N LEU A 308 8.41 -12.87 1.75
CA LEU A 308 9.55 -13.22 2.62
C LEU A 308 10.14 -11.98 3.30
N SER A 309 9.75 -10.80 2.84
CA SER A 309 9.93 -9.60 3.63
C SER A 309 9.25 -9.71 4.99
N ASP A 310 8.22 -10.51 5.23
CA ASP A 310 7.69 -10.75 6.58
C ASP A 310 8.71 -11.41 7.50
N ILE A 311 9.58 -12.28 6.96
CA ILE A 311 10.72 -12.80 7.72
C ILE A 311 11.77 -11.70 7.93
N LEU A 312 12.03 -10.86 6.93
CA LEU A 312 12.90 -9.68 7.11
C LEU A 312 12.26 -8.52 7.89
N CYS A 313 10.95 -8.53 8.06
CA CYS A 313 10.16 -7.62 8.86
C CYS A 313 10.07 -8.18 10.27
N SER A 314 10.19 -9.50 10.47
CA SER A 314 10.44 -10.10 11.78
C SER A 314 11.80 -9.66 12.35
N TYR A 315 12.83 -9.47 11.50
CA TYR A 315 14.05 -8.74 11.90
C TYR A 315 13.80 -7.30 12.35
N LEU A 316 12.67 -6.71 11.95
CA LEU A 316 12.23 -5.36 12.30
C LEU A 316 11.03 -5.37 13.27
N ASN A 317 10.63 -6.55 13.77
CA ASN A 317 9.43 -6.80 14.59
C ASN A 317 8.12 -6.17 14.05
N LEU A 318 7.93 -6.13 12.73
CA LEU A 318 6.70 -5.62 12.11
C LEU A 318 5.92 -6.76 11.45
N THR A 319 4.66 -6.89 11.85
CA THR A 319 3.69 -7.82 11.28
C THR A 319 2.86 -7.15 10.17
N ASP A 320 2.12 -7.96 9.42
CA ASP A 320 1.09 -7.49 8.48
C ASP A 320 0.09 -6.52 9.13
N GLU A 321 -0.29 -6.81 10.38
CA GLU A 321 -1.18 -5.96 11.16
C GLU A 321 -0.54 -4.61 11.47
N ASP A 322 0.75 -4.60 11.83
CA ASP A 322 1.48 -3.35 12.09
C ASP A 322 1.58 -2.49 10.82
N PHE A 323 1.80 -3.11 9.66
CA PHE A 323 1.78 -2.39 8.39
C PHE A 323 0.40 -1.81 8.08
N GLN A 324 -0.67 -2.59 8.24
CA GLN A 324 -2.04 -2.14 7.98
C GLN A 324 -2.44 -1.00 8.91
N ARG A 325 -2.04 -1.10 10.19
CA ARG A 325 -2.20 -0.05 11.18
C ARG A 325 -1.44 1.20 10.78
N LEU A 326 -0.17 1.07 10.39
CA LEU A 326 0.67 2.20 9.95
C LEU A 326 0.10 2.89 8.69
N ALA A 327 -0.38 2.13 7.72
CA ALA A 327 -0.99 2.68 6.51
C ALA A 327 -2.30 3.42 6.80
N SER A 328 -3.11 2.88 7.71
CA SER A 328 -4.32 3.52 8.21
C SER A 328 -3.99 4.81 8.98
N TRP A 329 -2.95 4.75 9.83
CA TRP A 329 -2.45 5.89 10.62
C TRP A 329 -1.99 7.03 9.73
N ASN A 330 -1.18 6.72 8.71
CA ASN A 330 -0.73 7.69 7.75
C ASN A 330 -1.93 8.40 7.07
N SER A 331 -2.92 7.64 6.60
CA SER A 331 -4.12 8.20 5.98
C SER A 331 -4.93 9.07 6.95
N ALA A 332 -5.06 8.64 8.20
CA ALA A 332 -5.75 9.38 9.25
C ALA A 332 -5.05 10.71 9.55
N LEU A 333 -3.72 10.70 9.69
CA LEU A 333 -2.94 11.92 9.92
C LEU A 333 -2.99 12.86 8.72
N LEU A 334 -2.93 12.36 7.49
CA LEU A 334 -3.05 13.19 6.29
C LEU A 334 -4.42 13.85 6.18
N SER A 335 -5.47 13.19 6.68
CA SER A 335 -6.81 13.81 6.76
C SER A 335 -6.88 14.99 7.72
N GLN A 336 -5.96 15.04 8.69
CA GLN A 336 -5.85 16.10 9.70
C GLN A 336 -4.62 16.99 9.49
N CYS A 337 -3.84 16.78 8.43
CA CYS A 337 -2.65 17.58 8.15
C CYS A 337 -2.98 18.67 7.11
N PRO A 338 -2.70 19.95 7.40
CA PRO A 338 -2.90 21.02 6.44
C PRO A 338 -1.92 20.90 5.27
N VAL A 339 -2.35 21.36 4.09
CA VAL A 339 -1.46 21.50 2.93
C VAL A 339 -0.47 22.64 3.13
N ARG A 340 -0.92 23.75 3.74
CA ARG A 340 -0.12 24.96 3.97
C ARG A 340 0.03 25.22 5.47
N LEU A 341 1.27 25.25 5.97
CA LEU A 341 1.54 25.56 7.38
C LEU A 341 1.17 26.99 7.75
N GLU A 342 1.27 27.93 6.81
CA GLU A 342 0.93 29.34 7.04
C GLU A 342 -0.54 29.56 7.45
N ASP A 343 -1.43 28.64 7.11
CA ASP A 343 -2.84 28.69 7.51
C ASP A 343 -3.02 28.56 9.03
N LEU A 344 -2.01 28.00 9.72
CA LEU A 344 -1.95 27.83 11.17
C LEU A 344 -1.08 28.88 11.88
N ILE A 345 -0.50 29.83 11.14
CA ILE A 345 0.40 30.85 11.69
C ILE A 345 -0.32 32.19 11.84
N VAL A 346 -0.22 32.80 13.02
CA VAL A 346 -0.69 34.15 13.29
C VAL A 346 0.35 35.14 12.77
N ALA A 347 0.02 35.87 11.71
CA ALA A 347 0.96 36.76 11.02
C ALA A 347 1.53 37.85 11.94
N ASP A 348 0.71 38.37 12.86
CA ASP A 348 1.04 39.49 13.74
C ASP A 348 1.35 39.04 15.19
N ALA A 349 1.84 37.80 15.37
CA ALA A 349 2.15 37.28 16.70
C ALA A 349 3.24 38.13 17.40
N ALA A 350 2.99 38.51 18.66
CA ALA A 350 3.95 39.31 19.43
C ALA A 350 5.03 38.44 20.09
N SER A 351 4.75 37.15 20.27
CA SER A 351 5.66 36.19 20.88
C SER A 351 5.65 34.84 20.15
N LEU A 352 6.70 34.05 20.38
CA LEU A 352 6.83 32.71 19.80
C LEU A 352 5.69 31.76 20.26
N GLY A 353 5.17 31.93 21.48
CA GLY A 353 4.07 31.12 22.01
C GLY A 353 2.71 31.42 21.37
N GLU A 354 2.53 32.61 20.80
CA GLU A 354 1.30 33.01 20.10
C GLU A 354 1.30 32.71 18.61
N LEU A 355 2.46 32.26 18.08
CA LEU A 355 2.67 32.13 16.65
C LEU A 355 1.81 31.04 16.03
N TRP A 356 1.63 29.92 16.74
CA TRP A 356 0.81 28.79 16.30
C TRP A 356 -0.63 28.94 16.80
N SER A 357 -1.61 28.93 15.88
CA SER A 357 -3.04 28.91 16.21
C SER A 357 -3.70 27.70 15.57
N ILE A 358 -3.80 26.63 16.35
CA ILE A 358 -4.33 25.34 15.91
C ILE A 358 -5.73 25.20 16.48
N ARG A 359 -6.75 25.32 15.63
CA ARG A 359 -8.15 25.36 16.05
C ARG A 359 -9.00 24.41 15.22
N TYR A 360 -9.87 23.67 15.88
CA TYR A 360 -10.90 22.87 15.25
C TYR A 360 -12.27 23.55 15.37
N ASP A 361 -13.10 23.42 14.33
CA ASP A 361 -14.51 23.80 14.43
C ASP A 361 -15.33 22.77 15.22
N LYS A 362 -16.62 23.05 15.40
CA LYS A 362 -17.57 22.16 16.09
C LYS A 362 -17.78 20.82 15.37
N THR A 363 -17.33 20.69 14.13
CA THR A 363 -17.43 19.47 13.31
C THR A 363 -16.11 18.71 13.24
N GLY A 364 -15.10 19.14 14.01
CA GLY A 364 -13.77 18.54 14.01
C GLY A 364 -12.96 18.83 12.74
N ARG A 365 -13.24 19.92 12.02
CA ARG A 365 -12.43 20.37 10.86
C ARG A 365 -11.41 21.40 11.31
N LEU A 366 -10.18 21.25 10.82
CA LEU A 366 -9.10 22.20 11.09
C LEU A 366 -9.41 23.56 10.45
N CYS A 367 -9.27 24.63 11.23
CA CYS A 367 -9.58 25.99 10.83
C CYS A 367 -8.30 26.82 10.64
N THR A 368 -8.33 27.67 9.62
CA THR A 368 -7.33 28.71 9.37
C THR A 368 -7.36 29.76 10.49
N THR A 369 -6.29 30.53 10.62
CA THR A 369 -6.25 31.71 11.52
C THR A 369 -7.35 32.73 11.21
N LYS A 370 -7.81 32.79 9.95
CA LYS A 370 -8.91 33.65 9.48
C LYS A 370 -10.31 33.08 9.72
N GLY A 371 -10.42 31.87 10.28
CA GLY A 371 -11.71 31.22 10.58
C GLY A 371 -12.34 30.42 9.44
N GLY A 372 -11.72 30.40 8.25
CA GLY A 372 -12.10 29.47 7.17
C GLY A 372 -11.58 28.05 7.41
N GLN A 373 -12.03 27.07 6.63
CA GLN A 373 -11.55 25.69 6.70
C GLN A 373 -10.16 25.54 6.05
N CYS A 374 -9.24 24.83 6.71
CA CYS A 374 -7.96 24.47 6.12
C CYS A 374 -8.13 23.46 4.99
N LEU A 375 -7.32 23.61 3.92
CA LEU A 375 -7.18 22.56 2.94
C LEU A 375 -6.32 21.44 3.53
N MET A 376 -6.87 20.23 3.57
CA MET A 376 -6.19 19.05 4.13
C MET A 376 -5.47 18.26 3.05
N ARG A 377 -4.39 17.56 3.42
CA ARG A 377 -3.61 16.73 2.47
C ARG A 377 -4.40 15.54 1.95
N LEU A 378 -5.35 15.04 2.73
CA LEU A 378 -6.31 14.03 2.30
C LEU A 378 -7.72 14.54 2.63
N SER A 379 -8.59 14.64 1.64
CA SER A 379 -9.97 15.08 1.82
C SER A 379 -10.88 14.34 0.87
N HIS A 380 -12.17 14.29 1.17
CA HIS A 380 -13.13 13.90 0.14
C HIS A 380 -13.30 15.04 -0.84
N GLY A 381 -13.43 14.69 -2.11
CA GLY A 381 -13.83 15.66 -3.11
C GLY A 381 -15.16 16.25 -2.70
N VAL A 382 -15.14 17.54 -2.36
CA VAL A 382 -16.37 18.32 -2.25
C VAL A 382 -16.96 18.20 -3.65
N SER A 383 -18.05 17.44 -3.78
CA SER A 383 -18.85 17.49 -5.00
C SER A 383 -19.18 18.96 -5.17
N ASP A 384 -18.58 19.61 -6.16
CA ASP A 384 -18.69 21.03 -6.42
C ASP A 384 -20.17 21.41 -6.62
N ALA A 385 -20.90 21.55 -5.52
CA ALA A 385 -22.21 22.18 -5.48
C ALA A 385 -22.08 23.71 -5.59
N THR A 386 -20.85 24.22 -5.63
CA THR A 386 -20.48 25.62 -5.83
C THR A 386 -19.75 25.87 -7.15
N ALA A 387 -19.38 24.83 -7.94
CA ALA A 387 -19.12 25.05 -9.35
C ALA A 387 -20.44 25.45 -10.00
N THR A 388 -20.41 26.60 -10.66
CA THR A 388 -21.53 27.26 -11.33
C THR A 388 -22.61 26.30 -11.85
N PRO A 389 -23.91 26.59 -11.63
CA PRO A 389 -25.06 25.72 -11.97
C PRO A 389 -25.30 25.54 -13.49
N HIS A 390 -24.29 25.74 -14.32
CA HIS A 390 -24.39 25.59 -15.75
C HIS A 390 -23.68 24.31 -16.20
N SER A 391 -24.48 23.40 -16.74
CA SER A 391 -24.09 22.31 -17.64
C SER A 391 -23.60 21.02 -16.99
N GLU A 392 -24.55 20.21 -16.49
CA GLU A 392 -24.83 18.87 -17.03
C GLU A 392 -25.86 18.16 -16.13
N THR A 393 -27.15 18.35 -16.43
CA THR A 393 -28.27 17.63 -15.79
C THR A 393 -28.46 16.21 -16.36
N SER A 394 -27.43 15.64 -16.97
CA SER A 394 -27.55 14.31 -17.57
C SER A 394 -27.73 13.24 -16.49
N PRO A 395 -28.82 12.44 -16.51
CA PRO A 395 -29.01 11.35 -15.56
C PRO A 395 -27.90 10.30 -15.64
N LEU A 396 -27.15 10.22 -16.76
CA LEU A 396 -25.95 9.39 -16.87
C LEU A 396 -24.77 9.90 -16.01
N ALA A 397 -24.63 11.21 -15.84
CA ALA A 397 -23.61 11.78 -14.98
C ALA A 397 -23.92 11.52 -13.50
N ALA A 398 -25.20 11.59 -13.11
CA ALA A 398 -25.65 11.21 -11.77
C ALA A 398 -25.48 9.71 -11.49
N HIS A 399 -25.78 8.84 -12.47
CA HIS A 399 -25.62 7.39 -12.31
C HIS A 399 -24.14 6.97 -12.24
N LYS A 400 -23.26 7.59 -13.05
CA LYS A 400 -21.80 7.39 -12.93
C LYS A 400 -21.24 7.89 -11.60
N ARG A 401 -21.79 8.96 -11.00
CA ARG A 401 -21.38 9.46 -9.67
C ARG A 401 -21.75 8.49 -8.53
N HIS A 402 -22.81 7.71 -8.67
CA HIS A 402 -23.17 6.69 -7.68
C HIS A 402 -22.37 5.37 -7.84
N GLN A 403 -21.92 5.04 -9.05
CA GLN A 403 -21.13 3.82 -9.31
C GLN A 403 -19.63 4.01 -9.14
N CYS A 404 -19.08 5.18 -9.47
CA CYS A 404 -17.72 5.56 -9.07
C CYS A 404 -17.79 6.08 -7.64
N GLY A 405 -17.48 5.23 -6.66
CA GLY A 405 -17.44 5.60 -5.23
C GLY A 405 -16.70 6.92 -4.96
N GLN A 406 -16.93 7.52 -3.79
CA GLN A 406 -16.45 8.87 -3.49
C GLN A 406 -15.01 9.10 -3.91
N ARG A 407 -14.83 10.17 -4.68
CA ARG A 407 -13.51 10.65 -5.07
C ARG A 407 -12.80 11.14 -3.82
N ILE A 408 -11.64 10.56 -3.56
CA ILE A 408 -10.75 11.03 -2.52
C ILE A 408 -9.75 11.96 -3.20
N ILE A 409 -9.61 13.16 -2.68
CA ILE A 409 -8.65 14.16 -3.15
C ILE A 409 -7.42 14.10 -2.28
N TYR A 410 -6.27 13.88 -2.92
CA TYR A 410 -4.97 13.83 -2.30
C TYR A 410 -4.10 15.00 -2.76
N CYS A 411 -3.66 15.82 -1.81
CA CYS A 411 -2.92 17.07 -2.02
C CYS A 411 -1.58 17.01 -1.28
N PRO A 412 -0.50 16.46 -1.89
CA PRO A 412 0.80 16.35 -1.23
C PRO A 412 1.54 17.67 -1.06
N SER A 413 1.13 18.74 -1.74
CA SER A 413 1.72 20.08 -1.64
C SER A 413 0.75 21.08 -2.23
N ALA A 414 0.95 22.37 -1.95
CA ALA A 414 0.14 23.42 -2.56
C ALA A 414 0.22 23.36 -4.09
N GLY A 415 -0.94 23.32 -4.76
CA GLY A 415 -1.04 23.30 -6.21
C GLY A 415 -0.90 21.93 -6.89
N ARG A 416 -0.71 20.84 -6.15
CA ARG A 416 -0.77 19.47 -6.69
C ARG A 416 -1.97 18.74 -6.14
N LEU A 417 -2.83 18.30 -7.04
CA LEU A 417 -4.07 17.60 -6.72
C LEU A 417 -4.11 16.27 -7.49
N TYR A 418 -4.31 15.19 -6.75
CA TYR A 418 -4.47 13.84 -7.30
C TYR A 418 -5.82 13.29 -6.86
N GLU A 419 -6.52 12.64 -7.79
CA GLU A 419 -7.71 11.86 -7.46
C GLU A 419 -7.31 10.42 -7.12
N LEU A 420 -7.86 9.89 -6.03
CA LEU A 420 -7.76 8.50 -5.62
C LEU A 420 -9.14 7.81 -5.78
N PRO A 421 -9.20 6.59 -6.36
CA PRO A 421 -8.08 5.84 -6.92
C PRO A 421 -7.52 6.48 -8.19
N SER A 422 -6.20 6.47 -8.30
CA SER A 422 -5.51 7.01 -9.47
C SER A 422 -5.81 6.15 -10.70
N MET A 423 -5.73 6.75 -11.89
CA MET A 423 -5.83 6.02 -13.17
C MET A 423 -4.86 4.84 -13.24
N LEU A 424 -3.71 4.99 -12.57
CA LEU A 424 -2.73 3.94 -12.39
C LEU A 424 -3.30 2.76 -11.60
N ALA A 425 -3.88 2.98 -10.42
CA ALA A 425 -4.50 1.92 -9.63
C ALA A 425 -5.62 1.20 -10.39
N CYS A 426 -6.45 1.94 -11.15
CA CYS A 426 -7.47 1.37 -12.02
C CYS A 426 -6.87 0.47 -13.12
N SER A 427 -5.81 0.93 -13.78
CA SER A 427 -5.12 0.15 -14.82
C SER A 427 -4.51 -1.14 -14.26
N MET A 428 -3.96 -1.07 -13.04
CA MET A 428 -3.38 -2.22 -12.35
C MET A 428 -4.46 -3.23 -11.91
N LEU A 429 -5.63 -2.76 -11.48
CA LEU A 429 -6.77 -3.63 -11.19
C LEU A 429 -7.24 -4.37 -12.45
N MET A 430 -7.28 -3.70 -13.60
CA MET A 430 -7.57 -4.35 -14.89
C MET A 430 -6.54 -5.41 -15.23
N MET A 431 -5.25 -5.12 -15.02
CA MET A 431 -4.17 -6.08 -15.24
C MET A 431 -4.34 -7.33 -14.36
N TRP A 432 -4.62 -7.17 -13.07
CA TRP A 432 -4.84 -8.32 -12.17
C TRP A 432 -6.08 -9.13 -12.53
N ASN A 433 -7.16 -8.48 -12.96
CA ASN A 433 -8.34 -9.17 -13.47
C ASN A 433 -8.02 -9.99 -14.74
N LEU A 434 -7.20 -9.44 -15.64
CA LEU A 434 -6.74 -10.15 -16.83
C LEU A 434 -5.88 -11.37 -16.45
N VAL A 435 -4.93 -11.20 -15.53
CA VAL A 435 -4.11 -12.32 -15.01
C VAL A 435 -5.01 -13.38 -14.37
N SER A 436 -5.99 -12.99 -13.55
CA SER A 436 -6.94 -13.91 -12.92
C SER A 436 -7.73 -14.74 -13.95
N TRP A 437 -8.20 -14.09 -15.02
CA TRP A 437 -8.91 -14.75 -16.10
C TRP A 437 -8.01 -15.73 -16.87
N LEU A 438 -6.78 -15.31 -17.21
CA LEU A 438 -5.80 -16.18 -17.88
C LEU A 438 -5.50 -17.42 -17.01
N LEU A 439 -5.26 -17.23 -15.72
CA LEU A 439 -5.00 -18.32 -14.78
C LEU A 439 -6.19 -19.27 -14.64
N ALA A 440 -7.42 -18.77 -14.73
CA ALA A 440 -8.61 -19.60 -14.68
C ALA A 440 -8.68 -20.56 -15.87
N VAL A 441 -8.33 -20.08 -17.08
CA VAL A 441 -8.24 -20.92 -18.28
C VAL A 441 -7.10 -21.94 -18.14
N VAL A 442 -5.95 -21.46 -17.74
CA VAL A 442 -4.71 -22.23 -17.58
C VAL A 442 -4.84 -23.36 -16.55
N GLN A 443 -5.62 -23.17 -15.47
CA GLN A 443 -5.87 -24.19 -14.45
C GLN A 443 -6.51 -25.47 -15.00
N PHE A 444 -7.32 -25.38 -16.05
CA PHE A 444 -7.95 -26.55 -16.65
C PHE A 444 -7.12 -27.11 -17.80
N ILE A 445 -6.49 -26.23 -18.59
CA ILE A 445 -5.73 -26.63 -19.77
C ILE A 445 -4.41 -27.32 -19.39
N ILE A 446 -3.64 -26.78 -18.44
CA ILE A 446 -2.32 -27.35 -18.12
C ILE A 446 -2.44 -28.76 -17.54
N PRO A 447 -3.21 -29.03 -16.48
CA PRO A 447 -3.22 -30.37 -15.89
C PRO A 447 -3.73 -31.43 -16.86
N LEU A 448 -4.69 -31.06 -17.72
CA LEU A 448 -5.14 -31.93 -18.80
C LEU A 448 -4.03 -32.14 -19.83
N GLY A 449 -3.41 -31.07 -20.34
CA GLY A 449 -2.30 -31.18 -21.29
C GLY A 449 -1.13 -31.99 -20.73
N TRP A 450 -0.80 -31.81 -19.46
CA TRP A 450 0.18 -32.60 -18.72
C TRP A 450 -0.17 -34.08 -18.73
N TYR A 451 -1.37 -34.41 -18.28
CA TYR A 451 -1.87 -35.79 -18.25
C TYR A 451 -1.83 -36.45 -19.64
N LEU A 452 -2.12 -35.70 -20.70
CA LEU A 452 -2.16 -36.21 -22.07
C LEU A 452 -0.78 -36.34 -22.73
N ILE A 453 0.23 -35.60 -22.29
CA ILE A 453 1.51 -35.44 -23.03
C ILE A 453 2.72 -36.03 -22.26
N ASN A 454 2.65 -36.18 -20.94
CA ASN A 454 3.83 -36.36 -20.09
C ASN A 454 4.71 -37.59 -20.43
N LYS A 455 4.14 -38.78 -20.64
CA LYS A 455 4.94 -40.00 -20.88
C LYS A 455 4.41 -40.80 -22.06
N ARG A 456 5.35 -41.23 -22.91
CA ARG A 456 5.06 -42.09 -24.07
C ARG A 456 4.86 -43.53 -23.59
N CYS A 457 3.79 -44.17 -24.04
CA CYS A 457 3.71 -45.64 -24.06
C CYS A 457 4.25 -46.07 -25.43
N PHE A 458 5.49 -46.56 -25.47
CA PHE A 458 6.02 -47.29 -26.61
C PHE A 458 6.27 -48.73 -26.19
#